data_AF-A0A7X7GLX8-F1
#
_entry.id   AF-A0A7X7GLX8-F1
#
_cell.length_a   1.000
_cell.length_b   1.000
_cell.length_c   1.000
_cell.angle_alpha   90.00
_cell.angle_beta   90.00
_cell.angle_gamma   90.00
#
_symmetry.space_group_name_H-M   'P 1'
#
loop_
_entity.id
_entity.type
_entity.pdbx_description
1 polymer ?
#
loop_
_entity_poly.entity_id
_entity_poly.type
_entity_poly.pdbx_seq_one_letter_code
_entity_poly.pdbx_strand_id
1 'polypeptide(L)'
;MILLLSAALASVAVGSLLAWSSWHLGLGGALFPASRDNSSGANFMGIIGVVALLITVGLLAFRSPSDLQLTPSGVTRHVRRHRGFKVTDVNNFAAWTDITAITPETQVVSSGPSDIHNQLIRVTFRGADASQTDATVEQDFLIQAHLLVAEPNTLYSLMKHMQEHPEDRNLLAREDAAGLLTPPPLRDRFRAAREAKKAEKAKRRSNA
;
A
#
# COMPACT_ATOMS: atom_id res chain seq x y z
N MET A 1 -0.86 -11.69 -1.84
CA MET A 1 -0.52 -12.73 -0.85
C MET A 1 -1.48 -12.74 0.34
N ILE A 2 -1.62 -11.64 1.10
CA ILE A 2 -2.51 -11.58 2.28
C ILE A 2 -3.98 -11.94 1.97
N LEU A 3 -4.52 -11.47 0.82
CA LEU A 3 -5.90 -11.79 0.41
C LEU A 3 -6.15 -13.28 0.12
N LEU A 4 -5.18 -13.97 -0.47
CA LEU A 4 -5.27 -15.41 -0.74
C LEU A 4 -5.20 -16.20 0.56
N LEU A 5 -4.30 -15.79 1.47
CA LEU A 5 -4.18 -16.41 2.79
C LEU A 5 -5.46 -16.21 3.62
N SER A 6 -6.03 -15.01 3.62
CA SER A 6 -7.30 -14.75 4.32
C SER A 6 -8.46 -15.54 3.74
N ALA A 7 -8.51 -15.70 2.41
CA ALA A 7 -9.56 -16.50 1.77
C ALA A 7 -9.45 -18.00 2.11
N ALA A 8 -8.23 -18.53 2.14
CA ALA A 8 -7.99 -19.92 2.55
C ALA A 8 -8.37 -20.14 4.02
N LEU A 9 -7.95 -19.26 4.93
CA LEU A 9 -8.29 -19.33 6.36
C LEU A 9 -9.80 -19.17 6.62
N ALA A 10 -10.47 -18.27 5.89
CA ALA A 10 -11.92 -18.13 5.96
C ALA A 10 -12.64 -19.42 5.53
N SER A 11 -12.15 -20.07 4.47
CA SER A 11 -12.72 -21.35 3.99
C SER A 11 -12.59 -22.45 5.04
N VAL A 12 -11.43 -22.54 5.70
CA VAL A 12 -11.19 -23.47 6.82
C VAL A 12 -12.10 -23.14 8.01
N ALA A 13 -12.25 -21.86 8.35
CA ALA A 13 -13.12 -21.42 9.43
C ALA A 13 -14.58 -21.83 9.19
N VAL A 14 -15.10 -21.54 7.99
CA VAL A 14 -16.46 -21.90 7.60
C VAL A 14 -16.66 -23.41 7.61
N GLY A 15 -15.77 -24.19 7.00
CA GLY A 15 -15.88 -25.65 6.97
C GLY A 15 -15.88 -26.29 8.37
N SER A 16 -15.00 -25.81 9.26
CA SER A 16 -14.88 -26.35 10.61
C SER A 16 -16.06 -25.97 11.51
N LEU A 17 -16.58 -24.73 11.37
CA LEU A 17 -17.78 -24.29 12.09
C LEU A 17 -19.05 -25.00 11.61
N LEU A 18 -19.17 -25.25 10.30
CA LEU A 18 -20.28 -26.03 9.76
C LEU A 18 -20.24 -27.48 10.24
N ALA A 19 -19.06 -28.09 10.30
CA ALA A 19 -18.88 -29.43 10.85
C ALA A 19 -19.30 -29.49 12.33
N TRP A 20 -18.86 -28.54 13.15
CA TRP A 20 -19.25 -28.42 14.56
C TRP A 20 -20.77 -28.18 14.73
N SER A 21 -21.36 -27.30 13.94
CA SER A 21 -22.81 -27.01 13.97
C SER A 21 -23.64 -28.22 13.56
N SER A 22 -23.21 -28.94 12.52
CA SER A 22 -23.90 -30.15 12.02
C SER A 22 -23.92 -31.28 13.06
N TRP A 23 -22.87 -31.37 13.89
CA TRP A 23 -22.82 -32.30 15.01
C TRP A 23 -23.85 -31.93 16.09
N HIS A 24 -23.93 -30.66 16.50
CA HIS A 24 -24.92 -30.21 17.49
C HIS A 24 -26.37 -30.29 16.98
N LEU A 25 -26.59 -30.21 15.68
CA LEU A 25 -27.90 -30.37 15.04
C LEU A 25 -28.28 -31.83 14.77
N GLY A 26 -27.44 -32.80 15.16
CA GLY A 26 -27.72 -34.24 14.95
C GLY A 26 -27.61 -34.71 13.49
N LEU A 27 -27.03 -33.90 12.61
CA LEU A 27 -26.82 -34.18 11.19
C LEU A 27 -25.43 -34.83 10.90
N GLY A 28 -24.61 -35.02 11.94
CA GLY A 28 -23.18 -35.30 11.84
C GLY A 28 -22.75 -36.75 11.55
N GLY A 29 -23.67 -37.64 11.15
CA GLY A 29 -23.36 -39.06 10.92
C GLY A 29 -22.45 -39.35 9.71
N ALA A 30 -22.32 -38.42 8.76
CA ALA A 30 -21.69 -38.67 7.45
C ALA A 30 -20.43 -37.82 7.14
N LEU A 31 -20.03 -36.90 8.01
CA LEU A 31 -19.01 -35.87 7.70
C LEU A 31 -17.64 -36.05 8.39
N PHE A 32 -17.50 -37.01 9.31
CA PHE A 32 -16.24 -37.22 10.05
C PHE A 32 -15.61 -38.58 9.71
N PRO A 33 -14.38 -38.62 9.17
CA PRO A 33 -13.68 -39.88 8.97
C PRO A 33 -13.20 -40.41 10.32
N ALA A 34 -13.82 -41.50 10.77
CA ALA A 34 -13.44 -42.36 11.87
C ALA A 34 -13.28 -41.71 13.26
N SER A 35 -14.28 -41.89 14.14
CA SER A 35 -14.15 -42.78 15.30
C SER A 35 -15.33 -42.62 16.26
N ARG A 36 -15.51 -43.65 17.08
CA ARG A 36 -16.65 -44.00 17.94
C ARG A 36 -16.89 -43.03 19.12
N ASP A 37 -16.33 -41.81 19.09
CA ASP A 37 -16.52 -40.75 20.08
C ASP A 37 -16.49 -39.36 19.38
N ASN A 38 -17.64 -38.97 18.83
CA ASN A 38 -17.79 -37.82 17.94
C ASN A 38 -17.78 -36.44 18.64
N SER A 39 -17.83 -36.40 19.98
CA SER A 39 -17.84 -35.15 20.76
C SER A 39 -16.48 -34.44 20.76
N SER A 40 -15.39 -35.21 20.85
CA SER A 40 -14.02 -34.68 20.89
C SER A 40 -13.61 -34.06 19.55
N GLY A 41 -13.89 -34.76 18.44
CA GLY A 41 -13.61 -34.26 17.09
C GLY A 41 -14.42 -33.01 16.73
N ALA A 42 -15.70 -32.94 17.13
CA ALA A 42 -16.53 -31.76 16.91
C ALA A 42 -16.00 -30.54 17.68
N ASN A 43 -15.63 -30.70 18.95
CA ASN A 43 -15.05 -29.62 19.74
C ASN A 43 -13.71 -29.13 19.16
N PHE A 44 -12.87 -30.04 18.67
CA PHE A 44 -11.61 -29.71 18.01
C PHE A 44 -11.84 -28.87 16.73
N MET A 45 -12.81 -29.24 15.89
CA MET A 45 -13.19 -28.46 14.71
C MET A 45 -13.76 -27.09 15.08
N GLY A 46 -14.57 -26.99 16.14
CA GLY A 46 -15.05 -25.72 16.66
C GLY A 46 -13.90 -24.78 17.05
N ILE A 47 -12.91 -25.28 17.80
CA ILE A 47 -11.73 -24.50 18.22
C ILE A 47 -10.92 -24.03 17.01
N ILE A 48 -10.62 -24.91 16.05
CA ILE A 48 -9.90 -24.53 14.82
C ILE A 48 -10.68 -23.47 14.04
N GLY A 49 -11.99 -23.63 13.93
CA GLY A 49 -12.86 -22.67 13.24
C GLY A 49 -12.78 -21.27 13.85
N VAL A 50 -12.90 -21.17 15.18
CA VAL A 50 -12.79 -19.88 15.89
C VAL A 50 -11.39 -19.28 15.75
N VAL A 51 -10.33 -20.07 15.90
CA VAL A 51 -8.95 -19.58 15.75
C VAL A 51 -8.70 -19.07 14.33
N ALA A 52 -9.10 -19.83 13.31
CA ALA A 52 -8.95 -19.41 11.91
C ALA A 52 -9.75 -18.13 11.60
N LEU A 53 -10.95 -17.99 12.17
CA LEU A 53 -11.75 -16.78 12.06
C LEU A 53 -11.06 -15.58 12.70
N LEU A 54 -10.55 -15.72 13.93
CA LEU A 54 -9.82 -14.65 14.63
C LEU A 54 -8.58 -14.20 13.86
N ILE A 55 -7.81 -15.15 13.31
CA ILE A 55 -6.64 -14.82 12.47
C ILE A 55 -7.09 -14.07 11.21
N THR A 56 -8.16 -14.51 10.56
CA THR A 56 -8.70 -13.85 9.36
C THR A 56 -9.14 -12.42 9.66
N VAL A 57 -9.89 -12.21 10.75
CA VAL A 57 -10.33 -10.88 11.20
C VAL A 57 -9.12 -10.02 11.54
N GLY A 58 -8.12 -10.56 12.23
CA GLY A 58 -6.87 -9.86 12.52
C GLY A 58 -6.17 -9.39 11.24
N LEU A 59 -5.93 -10.30 10.28
CA LEU A 59 -5.30 -9.98 9.01
C LEU A 59 -6.04 -8.89 8.23
N LEU A 60 -7.37 -8.91 8.25
CA LEU A 60 -8.20 -7.88 7.64
C LEU A 60 -8.16 -6.56 8.40
N ALA A 61 -8.15 -6.58 9.73
CA ALA A 61 -8.08 -5.39 10.57
C ALA A 61 -6.74 -4.64 10.44
N PHE A 62 -5.63 -5.38 10.23
CA PHE A 62 -4.32 -4.77 10.00
C PHE A 62 -4.11 -4.28 8.55
N ARG A 63 -5.04 -4.58 7.64
CA ARG A 63 -4.99 -4.05 6.27
C ARG A 63 -5.38 -2.58 6.28
N SER A 64 -4.38 -1.71 6.17
CA SER A 64 -4.58 -0.26 6.05
C SER A 64 -4.64 0.12 4.58
N PRO A 65 -5.83 0.34 3.97
CA PRO A 65 -5.89 0.92 2.64
C PRO A 65 -5.27 2.32 2.71
N SER A 66 -4.22 2.51 1.91
CA SER A 66 -3.65 3.82 1.65
C SER A 66 -4.14 4.23 0.28
N ASP A 67 -4.93 5.29 0.21
CA ASP A 67 -5.33 5.90 -1.04
C ASP A 67 -4.46 7.14 -1.28
N LEU A 68 -3.99 7.28 -2.51
CA LEU A 68 -3.18 8.40 -2.95
C LEU A 68 -3.87 9.01 -4.16
N GLN A 69 -4.35 10.23 -3.99
CA GLN A 69 -5.02 10.98 -5.04
C GLN A 69 -4.11 12.12 -5.49
N LEU A 70 -3.82 12.14 -6.78
CA LEU A 70 -3.09 13.23 -7.43
C LEU A 70 -4.12 14.12 -8.13
N THR A 71 -4.24 15.36 -7.71
CA THR A 71 -5.12 16.35 -8.31
C THR A 71 -4.31 17.50 -8.88
N PRO A 72 -4.87 18.33 -9.78
CA PRO A 72 -4.17 19.54 -10.24
C PRO A 72 -3.81 20.51 -9.11
N SER A 73 -4.58 20.48 -8.01
CA SER A 73 -4.35 21.34 -6.85
C SER A 73 -3.26 20.82 -5.91
N GLY A 74 -3.07 19.50 -5.81
CA GLY A 74 -2.09 18.95 -4.88
C GLY A 74 -2.04 17.43 -4.84
N VAL A 75 -1.40 16.94 -3.80
CA VAL A 75 -1.31 15.53 -3.45
C VAL A 75 -2.12 15.30 -2.19
N THR A 76 -3.17 14.49 -2.29
CA THR A 76 -3.95 14.05 -1.14
C THR A 76 -3.57 12.62 -0.81
N ARG A 77 -3.14 12.39 0.42
CA ARG A 77 -2.91 11.06 0.95
C ARG A 77 -3.91 10.75 2.05
N HIS A 78 -4.77 9.77 1.77
CA HIS A 78 -5.73 9.25 2.72
C HIS A 78 -5.19 7.92 3.27
N VAL A 79 -4.95 7.87 4.58
CA VAL A 79 -4.61 6.62 5.24
C VAL A 79 -5.59 6.32 6.33
N ARG A 80 -6.28 5.20 6.17
CA ARG A 80 -7.02 4.59 7.26
C ARG A 80 -6.06 3.75 8.09
N ARG A 81 -5.61 4.30 9.22
CA ARG A 81 -4.79 3.55 10.20
C ARG A 81 -5.69 2.89 11.22
N HIS A 82 -5.58 1.57 11.33
CA HIS A 82 -6.17 0.82 12.43
C HIS A 82 -5.14 0.74 13.56
N ARG A 83 -5.36 1.46 14.66
CA ARG A 83 -4.56 1.33 15.89
C ARG A 83 -5.43 0.65 16.95
N GLY A 84 -5.36 -0.67 17.00
CA GLY A 84 -6.25 -1.49 17.83
C GLY A 84 -7.71 -1.34 17.37
N PHE A 85 -8.62 -1.02 18.30
CA PHE A 85 -10.04 -0.77 17.99
C PHE A 85 -10.33 0.63 17.44
N LYS A 86 -9.35 1.54 17.43
CA LYS A 86 -9.54 2.90 16.94
C LYS A 86 -9.11 3.01 15.49
N VAL A 87 -10.06 3.38 14.63
CA VAL A 87 -9.79 3.76 13.25
C VAL A 87 -9.44 5.25 13.26
N THR A 88 -8.20 5.58 12.95
CA THR A 88 -7.78 6.96 12.73
C THR A 88 -7.72 7.20 11.24
N ASP A 89 -8.54 8.15 10.80
CA ASP A 89 -8.50 8.67 9.45
C ASP A 89 -7.48 9.82 9.40
N VAL A 90 -6.39 9.64 8.67
CA VAL A 90 -5.38 10.68 8.48
C VAL A 90 -5.45 11.14 7.04
N ASN A 91 -6.01 12.34 6.85
CA ASN A 91 -5.99 13.08 5.59
C ASN A 91 -4.84 14.07 5.61
N ASN A 92 -3.82 13.82 4.80
CA ASN A 92 -2.77 14.81 4.54
C ASN A 92 -2.99 15.38 3.14
N PHE A 93 -3.04 16.70 3.05
CA PHE A 93 -3.09 17.42 1.78
C PHE A 93 -1.86 18.30 1.68
N ALA A 94 -1.09 18.13 0.59
CA ALA A 94 -0.01 19.04 0.25
C ALA A 94 -0.32 19.67 -1.11
N ALA A 95 -0.50 21.00 -1.12
CA ALA A 95 -0.63 21.73 -2.37
C ALA A 95 0.70 21.72 -3.14
N TRP A 96 0.65 21.61 -4.47
CA TRP A 96 1.87 21.55 -5.27
C TRP A 96 2.79 22.77 -5.11
N THR A 97 2.23 23.92 -4.76
CA THR A 97 2.97 25.16 -4.48
C THR A 97 3.78 25.10 -3.19
N ASP A 98 3.32 24.29 -2.24
CA ASP A 98 3.88 24.22 -0.89
C ASP A 98 4.89 23.08 -0.76
N ILE A 99 4.92 22.16 -1.74
CA ILE A 99 5.87 21.04 -1.80
C ILE A 99 7.27 21.59 -2.11
N THR A 100 8.15 21.47 -1.14
CA THR A 100 9.55 21.89 -1.25
C THR A 100 10.41 20.81 -1.86
N ALA A 101 10.19 19.54 -1.50
CA ALA A 101 10.99 18.43 -1.95
C ALA A 101 10.19 17.13 -2.08
N ILE A 102 10.53 16.34 -3.10
CA ILE A 102 10.05 14.98 -3.31
C ILE A 102 11.28 14.07 -3.40
N THR A 103 11.49 13.27 -2.37
CA THR A 103 12.70 12.46 -2.20
C THR A 103 12.36 10.97 -2.21
N PRO A 104 13.01 10.16 -3.06
CA PRO A 104 12.85 8.72 -3.02
C PRO A 104 13.61 8.15 -1.81
N GLU A 105 12.97 7.27 -1.06
CA GLU A 105 13.55 6.59 0.09
C GLU A 105 13.40 5.08 -0.03
N THR A 106 14.25 4.35 0.67
CA THR A 106 14.16 2.90 0.76
C THR A 106 14.15 2.49 2.22
N GLN A 107 13.07 1.82 2.62
CA GLN A 107 12.99 1.19 3.93
C GLN A 107 13.45 -0.26 3.83
N VAL A 108 14.52 -0.58 4.55
CA VAL A 108 14.99 -1.96 4.69
C VAL A 108 14.26 -2.58 5.87
N VAL A 109 13.43 -3.59 5.60
CA VAL A 109 12.78 -4.40 6.62
C VAL A 109 13.46 -5.76 6.61
N SER A 110 14.23 -6.04 7.67
CA SER A 110 14.84 -7.35 7.83
C SER A 110 13.76 -8.36 8.24
N SER A 111 13.51 -9.34 7.39
CA SER A 111 12.52 -10.40 7.60
C SER A 111 13.23 -11.75 7.63
N GLY A 112 13.84 -12.08 8.77
CA GLY A 112 14.54 -13.35 8.96
C GLY A 112 15.78 -13.45 8.05
N PRO A 113 15.87 -14.42 7.12
CA PRO A 113 17.06 -14.62 6.30
C PRO A 113 17.16 -13.65 5.11
N SER A 114 16.17 -12.78 4.87
CA SER A 114 16.15 -11.88 3.71
C SER A 114 15.75 -10.45 4.08
N ASP A 115 16.45 -9.49 3.50
CA ASP A 115 16.13 -8.07 3.60
C ASP A 115 15.17 -7.63 2.50
N ILE A 116 14.01 -7.13 2.90
CA ILE A 116 13.01 -6.58 1.99
C ILE A 116 13.26 -5.08 1.85
N HIS A 117 13.50 -4.65 0.61
CA HIS A 117 13.73 -3.25 0.26
C HIS A 117 12.42 -2.62 -0.24
N ASN A 118 11.72 -1.95 0.67
CA ASN A 118 10.45 -1.28 0.37
C ASN A 118 10.70 0.14 -0.14
N GLN A 119 10.20 0.43 -1.34
CA GLN A 119 10.29 1.77 -1.92
C GLN A 119 9.27 2.71 -1.27
N LEU A 120 9.78 3.86 -0.83
CA LEU A 120 9.05 4.95 -0.19
C LEU A 120 9.29 6.25 -0.97
N ILE A 121 8.36 7.19 -0.89
CA ILE A 121 8.52 8.55 -1.39
C ILE A 121 8.19 9.50 -0.25
N ARG A 122 9.15 10.32 0.15
CA ARG A 122 8.94 11.40 1.12
C ARG A 122 8.52 12.66 0.37
N VAL A 123 7.41 13.25 0.81
CA VAL A 123 6.94 14.56 0.35
C VAL A 123 7.11 15.53 1.50
N THR A 124 7.96 16.54 1.31
CA THR A 124 8.16 17.64 2.25
C THR A 124 7.42 18.86 1.73
N PHE A 125 6.64 19.50 2.58
CA PHE A 125 5.83 20.66 2.24
C PHE A 125 5.78 21.65 3.39
N ARG A 126 5.51 22.92 3.07
CA ARG A 126 5.31 23.96 4.07
C ARG A 126 3.88 23.90 4.58
N GLY A 127 3.69 23.51 5.83
CA GLY A 127 2.38 23.49 6.48
C GLY A 127 2.08 24.80 7.19
N ALA A 128 0.83 25.26 7.13
CA ALA A 128 0.33 26.28 8.05
C ALA A 128 -0.14 25.57 9.33
N ASP A 129 0.66 25.61 10.40
CA ASP A 129 0.20 25.14 11.70
C ASP A 129 -0.87 26.12 12.23
N ALA A 130 -2.10 25.63 12.40
CA ALA A 130 -3.21 26.39 12.96
C ALA A 130 -3.00 26.84 14.43
N SER A 131 -1.87 26.49 15.06
CA SER A 131 -1.64 26.69 16.50
C SER A 131 -0.38 27.50 16.85
N GLN A 132 0.45 27.92 15.90
CA GLN A 132 1.59 28.80 16.20
C GLN A 132 1.75 29.88 15.14
N THR A 133 1.47 31.11 15.56
CA THR A 133 1.76 32.34 14.84
C THR A 133 3.26 32.39 14.49
N ASP A 134 3.57 32.61 13.20
CA ASP A 134 4.86 33.00 12.62
C ASP A 134 5.98 31.97 12.33
N ALA A 135 5.83 30.68 12.64
CA ALA A 135 6.80 29.67 12.18
C ALA A 135 6.23 28.84 11.02
N THR A 136 6.78 29.01 9.81
CA THR A 136 6.56 28.03 8.72
C THR A 136 7.26 26.73 9.11
N VAL A 137 6.51 25.76 9.62
CA VAL A 137 7.05 24.44 9.97
C VAL A 137 7.07 23.58 8.70
N GLU A 138 8.23 23.03 8.37
CA GLU A 138 8.31 22.00 7.33
C GLU A 138 7.63 20.73 7.85
N GLN A 139 6.59 20.32 7.15
CA GLN A 139 5.86 19.09 7.41
C GLN A 139 6.23 18.07 6.34
N ASP A 140 6.16 16.79 6.67
CA ASP A 140 6.39 15.72 5.73
C ASP A 140 5.41 14.56 5.88
N PHE A 141 5.20 13.84 4.78
CA PHE A 141 4.56 12.54 4.85
C PHE A 141 5.24 11.53 3.92
N LEU A 142 5.16 10.27 4.33
CA LEU A 142 5.72 9.14 3.60
C LEU A 142 4.64 8.41 2.81
N ILE A 143 4.85 8.31 1.50
CA ILE A 143 4.08 7.48 0.59
C ILE A 143 4.76 6.11 0.51
N GLN A 144 4.02 5.06 0.85
CA GLN A 144 4.47 3.68 0.72
C GLN A 144 4.20 3.20 -0.70
N ALA A 145 5.06 3.59 -1.64
CA ALA A 145 4.85 3.34 -3.06
C ALA A 145 4.70 1.84 -3.39
N HIS A 146 5.39 0.96 -2.64
CA HIS A 146 5.26 -0.50 -2.77
C HIS A 146 3.87 -1.08 -2.44
N LEU A 147 3.00 -0.30 -1.78
CA LEU A 147 1.61 -0.72 -1.49
C LEU A 147 0.60 -0.18 -2.52
N LEU A 148 1.03 0.72 -3.40
CA LEU A 148 0.18 1.29 -4.45
C LEU A 148 0.20 0.41 -5.69
N VAL A 149 -0.85 0.53 -6.51
CA VAL A 149 -0.95 -0.19 -7.79
C VAL A 149 0.02 0.37 -8.83
N ALA A 150 0.34 1.66 -8.73
CA ALA A 150 1.27 2.34 -9.63
C ALA A 150 2.71 1.88 -9.39
N GLU A 151 3.49 1.80 -10.48
CA GLU A 151 4.91 1.49 -10.39
C GLU A 151 5.67 2.64 -9.67
N PRO A 152 6.48 2.37 -8.63
CA PRO A 152 7.03 3.42 -7.79
C PRO A 152 7.89 4.46 -8.52
N ASN A 153 8.69 4.06 -9.50
CA ASN A 153 9.52 5.01 -10.24
C ASN A 153 8.66 5.89 -11.17
N THR A 154 7.65 5.32 -11.80
CA THR A 154 6.69 6.07 -12.64
C THR A 154 5.92 7.07 -11.79
N LEU A 155 5.45 6.66 -10.60
CA LEU A 155 4.82 7.57 -9.65
C LEU A 155 5.76 8.71 -9.22
N TYR A 156 7.00 8.38 -8.86
CA TYR A 156 8.01 9.38 -8.48
C TYR A 156 8.29 10.35 -9.63
N SER A 157 8.52 9.85 -10.85
CA SER A 157 8.77 10.68 -12.03
C SER A 157 7.59 11.58 -12.34
N LEU A 158 6.36 11.09 -12.26
CA LEU A 158 5.16 11.90 -12.47
C LEU A 158 5.05 13.00 -11.41
N MET A 159 5.17 12.66 -10.12
CA MET A 159 5.09 13.65 -9.04
C MET A 159 6.17 14.73 -9.17
N LYS A 160 7.39 14.33 -9.53
CA LYS A 160 8.49 15.27 -9.77
C LYS A 160 8.22 16.18 -10.98
N HIS A 161 7.72 15.62 -12.08
CA HIS A 161 7.31 16.40 -13.25
C HIS A 161 6.22 17.42 -12.91
N MET A 162 5.19 17.03 -12.13
CA MET A 162 4.13 17.95 -11.70
C MET A 162 4.62 19.06 -10.75
N GLN A 163 5.68 18.78 -9.99
CA GLN A 163 6.35 19.79 -9.16
C GLN A 163 7.12 20.79 -10.04
N GLU A 164 7.90 20.30 -11.00
CA GLU A 164 8.78 21.09 -11.88
C GLU A 164 8.04 21.86 -12.97
N HIS A 165 6.88 21.34 -13.42
CA HIS A 165 6.08 21.88 -14.53
C HIS A 165 4.63 22.17 -14.09
N PRO A 166 4.39 23.34 -13.45
CA PRO A 166 3.06 23.70 -12.97
C PRO A 166 1.96 23.74 -14.06
N GLU A 167 2.33 24.09 -15.28
CA GLU A 167 1.46 24.14 -16.46
C GLU A 167 0.84 22.78 -16.81
N ASP A 168 1.55 21.70 -16.52
CA ASP A 168 1.16 20.33 -16.88
C ASP A 168 0.24 19.69 -15.82
N ARG A 169 0.00 20.35 -14.68
CA ARG A 169 -0.85 19.83 -13.60
C ARG A 169 -2.30 19.57 -14.05
N ASN A 170 -2.77 20.29 -15.05
CA ASN A 170 -4.10 20.09 -15.65
C ASN A 170 -4.23 18.70 -16.32
N LEU A 171 -3.13 18.05 -16.67
CA LEU A 171 -3.15 16.68 -17.18
C LEU A 171 -3.74 15.69 -16.15
N LEU A 172 -3.61 15.98 -14.85
CA LEU A 172 -4.17 15.17 -13.77
C LEU A 172 -5.71 15.23 -13.69
N ALA A 173 -6.34 16.24 -14.28
CA ALA A 173 -7.81 16.37 -14.31
C ALA A 173 -8.47 15.57 -15.42
N ARG A 174 -7.69 15.04 -16.37
CA ARG A 174 -8.23 14.34 -17.54
C ARG A 174 -8.77 12.97 -17.16
N GLU A 175 -9.80 12.52 -17.86
CA GLU A 175 -10.37 11.18 -17.65
C GLU A 175 -9.37 10.05 -17.91
N ASP A 176 -8.38 10.29 -18.79
CA ASP A 176 -7.31 9.35 -19.13
C ASP A 176 -6.04 9.52 -18.28
N ALA A 177 -6.07 10.33 -17.21
CA ALA A 177 -4.92 10.60 -16.36
C ALA A 177 -4.32 9.35 -15.70
N ALA A 178 -5.13 8.29 -15.50
CA ALA A 178 -4.62 7.00 -15.03
C ALA A 178 -3.53 6.41 -15.95
N GLY A 179 -3.58 6.72 -17.25
CA GLY A 179 -2.55 6.36 -18.22
C GLY A 179 -1.17 6.94 -17.89
N LEU A 180 -1.11 8.09 -17.20
CA LEU A 180 0.15 8.73 -16.77
C LEU A 180 0.91 7.90 -15.72
N LEU A 181 0.19 7.04 -14.98
CA LEU A 181 0.78 6.10 -14.02
C LEU A 181 1.22 4.78 -14.66
N THR A 182 0.98 4.62 -15.96
CA THR A 182 1.42 3.44 -16.71
C THR A 182 2.88 3.63 -17.13
N PRO A 183 3.80 2.74 -16.73
CA PRO A 183 5.19 2.87 -17.10
C PRO A 183 5.33 2.82 -18.63
N PRO A 184 6.20 3.66 -19.23
CA PRO A 184 6.50 3.55 -20.64
C PRO A 184 7.13 2.18 -20.96
N PRO A 185 7.00 1.70 -22.20
CA PRO A 185 7.56 0.43 -22.63
C PRO A 185 9.05 0.32 -22.26
N LEU A 186 9.50 -0.89 -21.89
CA LEU A 186 10.89 -1.15 -21.50
C LEU A 186 11.92 -0.64 -22.52
N ARG A 187 11.61 -0.75 -23.82
CA ARG A 187 12.49 -0.29 -24.91
C ARG A 187 12.74 1.21 -24.84
N ASP A 188 11.72 1.99 -24.49
CA ASP A 188 11.82 3.45 -24.42
C ASP A 188 12.57 3.87 -23.15
N ARG A 189 12.38 3.13 -22.03
CA ARG A 189 13.20 3.31 -20.81
C ARG A 189 14.68 3.07 -21.08
N PHE A 190 15.02 1.99 -21.79
CA PHE A 190 16.42 1.72 -22.16
C PHE A 190 16.99 2.76 -23.12
N ARG A 191 16.17 3.29 -24.04
CA ARG A 191 16.59 4.36 -24.94
C ARG A 191 16.90 5.64 -24.17
N ALA A 192 15.99 6.08 -23.30
CA ALA A 192 16.19 7.25 -22.45
C ALA A 192 17.43 7.12 -21.55
N ALA A 193 17.65 5.94 -20.95
CA ALA A 193 18.83 5.68 -20.12
C ALA A 193 20.14 5.74 -20.94
N ARG A 194 20.14 5.24 -22.19
CA ARG A 194 21.29 5.34 -23.08
C ARG A 194 21.57 6.79 -23.50
N GLU A 195 20.54 7.56 -23.78
CA GLU A 195 20.65 8.97 -24.13
C GLU A 195 21.17 9.82 -22.97
N ALA A 196 20.65 9.61 -21.75
CA ALA A 196 21.14 10.26 -20.54
C ALA A 196 22.63 9.97 -20.29
N LYS A 197 23.05 8.70 -20.43
CA LYS A 197 24.46 8.30 -20.29
C LYS A 197 25.35 8.94 -21.36
N LYS A 198 24.83 9.12 -22.57
CA LYS A 198 25.55 9.78 -23.68
C LYS A 198 25.69 11.28 -23.42
N ALA A 199 24.63 11.94 -22.95
CA ALA A 199 24.65 13.35 -22.58
C ALA A 199 25.60 13.63 -21.40
N GLU A 200 25.61 12.77 -20.38
CA GLU A 200 26.55 12.86 -19.26
C GLU A 200 28.00 12.74 -19.74
N LYS A 201 28.30 11.75 -20.61
CA LYS A 201 29.64 11.57 -21.18
C LYS A 201 30.07 12.77 -22.03
N ALA A 202 29.14 13.41 -22.75
CA ALA A 202 29.41 14.61 -23.52
C ALA A 202 29.74 15.81 -22.61
N LYS A 203 28.96 16.01 -21.54
CA LYS A 203 29.20 17.07 -20.54
C LYS A 203 30.54 16.92 -19.81
N ARG A 204 30.94 15.68 -19.49
CA ARG A 204 32.26 15.40 -18.90
C ARG A 204 33.42 15.69 -19.85
N ARG A 205 33.21 15.57 -21.17
CA ARG A 205 34.22 15.86 -22.19
C ARG A 205 34.33 17.34 -22.54
N SER A 206 33.29 18.14 -22.35
CA SER A 206 33.36 19.60 -22.56
C SER A 206 34.01 20.34 -21.40
N ASN A 207 34.09 19.72 -20.23
CA ASN A 207 34.65 20.31 -19.00
C ASN A 207 36.09 19.83 -18.73
N ALA A 208 36.70 19.09 -19.65
CA ALA A 208 38.08 18.62 -19.62
C ALA A 208 38.86 19.26 -20.78
#